data_AF-A0A7D7VIW0-F1
#
_entry.id   AF-A0A7D7VIW0-F1
#
_cell.length_a   1.000
_cell.length_b   1.000
_cell.length_c   1.000
_cell.angle_alpha   90.00
_cell.angle_beta   90.00
_cell.angle_gamma   90.00
#
_symmetry.space_group_name_H-M   'P 1'
#
loop_
_entity.id
_entity.type
_entity.pdbx_description
1 polymer ?
#
loop_
_entity_poly.entity_id
_entity_poly.type
_entity_poly.pdbx_seq_one_letter_code
_entity_poly.pdbx_strand_id
1 'polypeptide(L)'
;MEVLIQDGLQSDERYAESYVNMRRKRGYGPLKIKQELQQRGVSSDLVDIFVEFNDTIWLDTACQAYEKKFGGKLLDTVNERAKRMRFLQSRGFTGDIIQKTFSTFGS
;
A
#
# COMPACT_ATOMS: atom_id res chain seq x y z
N MET A 1 -25.62 15.52 -24.45
CA MET A 1 -25.05 15.99 -23.17
C MET A 1 -24.01 14.95 -22.75
N GLU A 2 -22.86 14.89 -23.41
CA GLU A 2 -22.04 13.66 -23.36
C GLU A 2 -20.52 13.91 -23.46
N VAL A 3 -20.04 15.08 -23.03
CA VAL A 3 -18.60 15.44 -23.18
C VAL A 3 -17.89 15.66 -21.84
N LEU A 4 -18.61 15.85 -20.73
CA LEU A 4 -17.95 16.12 -19.43
C LEU A 4 -17.45 14.88 -18.70
N ILE A 5 -17.97 13.68 -19.02
CA ILE A 5 -17.62 12.46 -18.28
C ILE A 5 -16.23 11.95 -18.69
N GLN A 6 -15.84 12.12 -19.96
CA GLN A 6 -14.51 11.69 -20.46
C GLN A 6 -13.36 12.51 -19.84
N ASP A 7 -13.51 13.84 -19.76
CA ASP A 7 -12.48 14.71 -19.16
C ASP A 7 -12.30 14.46 -17.67
N GLY A 8 -13.40 14.17 -16.96
CA GLY A 8 -13.38 13.79 -15.54
C GLY A 8 -12.67 12.46 -15.29
N LEU A 9 -13.00 11.42 -16.09
CA LEU A 9 -12.36 10.11 -15.96
C LEU A 9 -10.85 10.18 -16.19
N GLN A 10 -10.41 10.86 -17.25
CA GLN A 10 -8.97 10.97 -17.56
C GLN A 10 -8.21 11.76 -16.49
N SER A 11 -8.88 12.69 -15.81
CA SER A 11 -8.31 13.40 -14.66
C SER A 11 -8.20 12.48 -13.45
N ASP A 12 -9.23 11.70 -13.14
CA ASP A 12 -9.26 10.78 -12.01
C ASP A 12 -8.24 9.65 -12.16
N GLU A 13 -8.00 9.18 -13.39
CA GLU A 13 -6.95 8.19 -13.71
C GLU A 13 -5.56 8.70 -13.36
N ARG A 14 -5.20 9.88 -13.90
CA ARG A 14 -3.91 10.52 -13.63
C ARG A 14 -3.73 10.85 -12.16
N TYR A 15 -4.82 11.24 -11.50
CA TYR A 15 -4.83 11.51 -10.08
C TYR A 15 -4.59 10.24 -9.27
N ALA A 16 -5.32 9.16 -9.57
CA ALA A 16 -5.18 7.87 -8.90
C ALA A 16 -3.75 7.33 -9.04
N GLU A 17 -3.21 7.29 -10.26
CA GLU A 17 -1.84 6.84 -10.52
C GLU A 17 -0.81 7.67 -9.74
N SER A 18 -0.90 9.00 -9.81
CA SER A 18 0.02 9.90 -9.10
C SER A 18 -0.07 9.71 -7.59
N TYR A 19 -1.29 9.51 -7.07
CA TYR A 19 -1.54 9.31 -5.65
C TYR A 19 -0.99 7.97 -5.15
N VAL A 20 -1.23 6.89 -5.90
CA VAL A 20 -0.68 5.55 -5.65
C VAL A 20 0.84 5.64 -5.55
N ASN A 21 1.49 6.22 -6.55
CA ASN A 21 2.94 6.39 -6.58
C ASN A 21 3.46 7.23 -5.40
N MET A 22 2.79 8.35 -5.08
CA MET A 22 3.15 9.19 -3.94
C MET A 22 3.07 8.42 -2.61
N ARG A 23 2.00 7.66 -2.41
CA ARG A 23 1.77 6.90 -1.17
C ARG A 23 2.69 5.70 -1.05
N ARG A 24 2.95 5.01 -2.16
CA ARG A 24 3.93 3.92 -2.23
C ARG A 24 5.32 4.39 -1.79
N LYS A 25 5.79 5.52 -2.33
CA LYS A 25 7.06 6.15 -1.92
C LYS A 25 7.13 6.51 -0.42
N ARG A 26 5.98 6.71 0.22
CA ARG A 26 5.87 6.96 1.66
C ARG A 26 5.75 5.68 2.50
N GLY A 27 5.72 4.50 1.88
CA GLY A 27 5.62 3.19 2.54
C GLY A 27 4.22 2.88 3.05
N TYR A 28 3.19 3.24 2.27
CA TYR A 28 1.80 2.82 2.48
C TYR A 28 1.44 1.68 1.53
N GLY A 29 0.65 0.75 2.04
CA GLY A 29 0.16 -0.41 1.31
C GLY A 29 -1.18 -0.17 0.60
N PRO A 30 -1.60 -1.14 -0.23
CA PRO A 30 -2.68 -0.97 -1.18
C PRO A 30 -4.04 -0.74 -0.50
N LEU A 31 -4.30 -1.31 0.69
CA LEU A 31 -5.57 -1.13 1.40
C LEU A 31 -5.76 0.33 1.85
N LYS A 32 -4.68 0.96 2.35
CA LYS A 32 -4.73 2.35 2.79
C LYS A 32 -4.92 3.30 1.61
N ILE A 33 -4.22 3.02 0.51
CA ILE A 33 -4.30 3.81 -0.72
C ILE A 33 -5.70 3.73 -1.30
N LYS A 34 -6.29 2.53 -1.39
CA LYS A 34 -7.68 2.34 -1.83
C LYS A 34 -8.66 3.14 -0.98
N GLN A 35 -8.55 3.04 0.34
CA GLN A 35 -9.43 3.78 1.24
C GLN A 35 -9.31 5.30 1.05
N GLU A 36 -8.09 5.82 0.90
CA GLU A 36 -7.85 7.25 0.73
C GLU A 36 -8.32 7.77 -0.64
N LEU A 37 -8.18 6.98 -1.70
CA LEU A 37 -8.69 7.31 -3.03
C LEU A 37 -10.22 7.36 -3.05
N GLN A 38 -10.88 6.38 -2.42
CA GLN A 38 -12.34 6.37 -2.28
C GLN A 38 -12.85 7.59 -1.50
N GLN A 39 -12.17 7.97 -0.41
CA GLN A 39 -12.50 9.19 0.35
C GLN A 39 -12.32 10.49 -0.46
N ARG A 40 -11.49 10.44 -1.50
CA ARG A 40 -11.23 11.57 -2.41
C ARG A 40 -12.20 11.62 -3.59
N GLY A 41 -13.15 10.69 -3.67
CA GLY A 41 -14.17 10.62 -4.72
C GLY A 41 -13.81 9.76 -5.91
N VAL A 42 -12.67 9.05 -5.89
CA VAL A 42 -12.29 8.14 -6.97
C VAL A 42 -13.13 6.86 -6.87
N SER A 43 -13.73 6.43 -7.99
CA SER A 43 -14.56 5.23 -8.02
C SER A 43 -13.76 3.97 -7.66
N SER A 44 -14.42 2.99 -7.05
CA SER A 44 -13.79 1.72 -6.70
C SER A 44 -13.21 0.99 -7.90
N ASP A 45 -13.88 1.07 -9.04
CA ASP A 45 -13.46 0.42 -10.28
C ASP A 45 -12.13 1.00 -10.77
N LEU A 46 -12.01 2.33 -10.72
CA LEU A 46 -10.77 3.02 -11.09
C LEU A 46 -9.64 2.69 -10.12
N VAL A 47 -9.94 2.67 -8.82
CA VAL A 47 -8.97 2.29 -7.80
C VAL A 47 -8.45 0.87 -8.02
N ASP A 48 -9.33 -0.07 -8.35
CA ASP A 48 -8.94 -1.47 -8.56
C ASP A 48 -8.11 -1.65 -9.85
N ILE A 49 -8.27 -0.77 -10.84
CA ILE A 49 -7.38 -0.70 -12.02
C ILE A 49 -5.98 -0.23 -11.65
N PHE A 50 -5.83 0.79 -10.80
CA PHE A 50 -4.52 1.36 -10.44
C PHE A 50 -3.85 0.71 -9.22
N VAL A 51 -4.62 0.00 -8.40
CA VAL A 51 -4.15 -0.67 -7.18
C VAL A 51 -4.23 -2.17 -7.40
N GLU A 52 -3.25 -2.72 -8.10
CA GLU A 52 -3.12 -4.17 -8.23
C GLU A 52 -2.63 -4.79 -6.92
N PHE A 53 -3.55 -5.27 -6.08
CA PHE A 53 -3.23 -5.79 -4.73
C PHE A 53 -2.20 -6.93 -4.70
N ASN A 54 -2.06 -7.67 -5.80
CA ASN A 54 -1.14 -8.80 -5.91
C ASN A 54 0.21 -8.44 -6.55
N ASP A 55 0.43 -7.17 -6.87
CA ASP A 55 1.70 -6.74 -7.44
C ASP A 55 2.84 -6.93 -6.43
N THR A 56 3.91 -7.57 -6.89
CA THR A 56 5.18 -7.73 -6.18
C THR A 56 5.75 -6.43 -5.63
N ILE A 57 5.39 -5.29 -6.24
CA ILE A 57 5.82 -3.96 -5.80
C ILE A 57 5.37 -3.62 -4.37
N TRP A 58 4.25 -4.20 -3.91
CA TRP A 58 3.78 -3.98 -2.55
C TRP A 58 4.60 -4.72 -1.52
N LEU A 59 5.12 -5.90 -1.87
CA LEU A 59 6.07 -6.63 -1.04
C LEU A 59 7.36 -5.84 -0.89
N ASP A 60 7.92 -5.35 -1.99
CA ASP A 60 9.11 -4.49 -1.98
C ASP A 60 8.89 -3.22 -1.13
N THR A 61 7.75 -2.55 -1.32
CA THR A 61 7.36 -1.38 -0.53
C THR A 61 7.23 -1.70 0.97
N ALA A 62 6.63 -2.85 1.32
CA ALA A 62 6.51 -3.30 2.69
C ALA A 62 7.89 -3.60 3.29
N CYS A 63 8.78 -4.26 2.54
CA CYS A 63 10.13 -4.57 2.96
C CYS A 63 10.95 -3.31 3.23
N GLN A 64 10.93 -2.33 2.32
CA GLN A 64 11.61 -1.04 2.52
C GLN A 64 11.05 -0.28 3.73
N ALA A 65 9.73 -0.25 3.89
CA ALA A 65 9.09 0.40 5.04
C ALA A 65 9.45 -0.28 6.37
N TYR A 66 9.55 -1.61 6.36
CA TYR A 66 9.95 -2.42 7.50
C TYR A 66 11.41 -2.19 7.85
N GLU A 67 12.32 -2.31 6.90
CA GLU A 67 13.76 -2.12 7.08
C GLU A 67 14.08 -0.70 7.54
N LYS A 68 13.44 0.32 6.98
CA LYS A 68 13.66 1.72 7.41
C LYS A 68 13.33 1.94 8.89
N LYS A 69 12.40 1.18 9.47
CA LYS A 69 11.97 1.34 10.87
C LYS A 69 12.61 0.35 11.84
N PHE A 70 12.85 -0.88 11.38
CA PHE A 70 13.27 -2.00 12.21
C PHE A 70 14.59 -2.65 11.74
N GLY A 71 15.18 -2.14 10.67
CA GLY A 71 16.50 -2.57 10.18
C GLY A 71 17.53 -2.51 11.30
N GLY A 72 18.33 -3.57 11.39
CA GLY A 72 19.33 -3.74 12.45
C GLY A 72 18.78 -4.11 13.84
N LYS A 73 17.45 -4.28 14.00
CA LYS A 73 16.86 -4.75 15.27
C LYS A 73 16.41 -6.20 15.17
N LEU A 74 16.97 -7.06 16.00
CA LEU A 74 16.59 -8.46 16.10
C LEU A 74 15.13 -8.61 16.57
N LEU A 75 14.47 -9.64 16.04
CA LEU A 75 13.13 -10.05 16.47
C LEU A 75 13.24 -10.85 17.77
N ASP A 76 13.48 -10.16 18.89
CA ASP A 76 13.84 -10.83 20.16
C ASP A 76 12.63 -11.39 20.93
N THR A 77 11.41 -10.93 20.65
CA THR A 77 10.22 -11.36 21.40
C THR A 77 8.95 -11.44 20.55
N VAL A 78 7.99 -12.25 21.01
CA VAL A 78 6.62 -12.32 20.45
C VAL A 78 5.95 -10.93 20.46
N ASN A 79 6.22 -10.11 21.48
CA ASN A 79 5.72 -8.75 21.58
C ASN A 79 6.28 -7.84 20.48
N GLU A 80 7.57 -7.95 20.16
CA GLU A 80 8.18 -7.22 19.05
C GLU A 80 7.62 -7.67 17.70
N ARG A 81 7.40 -8.98 17.49
CA ARG A 81 6.73 -9.48 16.28
C ARG A 81 5.34 -8.86 16.12
N ALA A 82 4.52 -8.89 17.16
CA ALA A 82 3.16 -8.32 17.12
C ALA A 82 3.17 -6.81 16.85
N LYS A 83 4.13 -6.07 17.42
CA LYS A 83 4.33 -4.64 17.16
C LYS A 83 4.72 -4.35 15.71
N ARG A 84 5.62 -5.15 15.13
CA ARG A 84 6.01 -5.02 13.72
C ARG A 84 4.87 -5.37 12.76
N MET A 85 4.07 -6.40 13.07
CA MET A 85 2.86 -6.73 12.31
C MET A 85 1.85 -5.57 12.36
N ARG A 86 1.55 -5.04 13.56
CA ARG A 86 0.66 -3.88 13.72
C ARG A 86 1.14 -2.65 12.95
N PHE A 87 2.46 -2.43 12.88
CA PHE A 87 3.02 -1.35 12.08
C PHE A 87 2.67 -1.50 10.60
N LEU A 88 2.91 -2.67 10.00
CA LEU A 88 2.57 -2.89 8.59
C LEU A 88 1.05 -2.86 8.34
N GLN A 89 0.25 -3.41 9.26
CA GLN A 89 -1.21 -3.30 9.21
C GLN A 89 -1.68 -1.83 9.22
N SER A 90 -1.12 -0.99 10.09
CA SER A 90 -1.45 0.44 10.14
C SER A 90 -1.08 1.20 8.86
N ARG A 91 -0.12 0.66 8.08
CA ARG A 91 0.25 1.19 6.77
C ARG A 91 -0.65 0.67 5.65
N GLY A 92 -1.54 -0.27 5.93
CA GLY A 92 -2.50 -0.82 4.97
C GLY A 92 -1.95 -1.92 4.06
N PHE A 93 -0.94 -2.66 4.52
CA PHE A 93 -0.51 -3.88 3.82
C PHE A 93 -1.48 -5.03 4.12
N THR A 94 -1.68 -5.91 3.14
CA THR A 94 -2.51 -7.10 3.30
C THR A 94 -1.82 -8.12 4.20
N GLY A 95 -2.59 -9.03 4.79
CA GLY A 95 -2.04 -10.10 5.63
C GLY A 95 -1.00 -10.95 4.90
N ASP A 96 -1.24 -11.26 3.62
CA ASP A 96 -0.31 -12.01 2.77
C ASP A 96 1.05 -11.30 2.60
N ILE A 97 1.02 -10.01 2.23
CA ILE A 97 2.24 -9.20 2.09
C ILE A 97 3.00 -9.14 3.41
N ILE A 98 2.28 -8.93 4.52
CA ILE A 98 2.90 -8.88 5.85
C ILE A 98 3.65 -10.19 6.13
N GLN A 99 3.00 -11.35 5.95
CA GLN A 99 3.66 -12.64 6.18
C GLN A 99 4.88 -12.83 5.27
N LYS A 100 4.76 -12.51 3.98
CA LYS A 100 5.89 -12.56 3.03
C LYS A 100 7.05 -11.68 3.47
N THR A 101 6.79 -10.44 3.91
CA THR A 101 7.83 -9.54 4.46
C THR A 101 8.56 -10.19 5.64
N PHE A 102 7.84 -10.80 6.58
CA PHE A 102 8.48 -11.51 7.70
C PHE A 102 9.31 -12.71 7.24
N SER A 103 8.87 -13.45 6.23
CA SER A 103 9.66 -14.55 5.65
C SER A 103 10.95 -14.05 5.00
N THR A 104 10.93 -12.86 4.38
CA THR A 104 12.11 -12.24 3.77
C THR A 104 13.17 -11.81 4.80
N PHE A 105 12.76 -11.28 5.95
CA PHE A 105 13.70 -10.84 7.01
C PHE A 105 13.95 -11.88 8.11
N GLY A 106 13.22 -13.00 8.08
CA GLY A 106 13.27 -14.06 9.08
C GLY A 106 14.11 -15.28 8.66
N SER A 107 14.88 -15.18 7.57
CA SER A 107 15.88 -16.17 7.16
C SER A 107 17.27 -15.81 7.70
#